data_AF-A0A7Y5IWN4-F1
#
_entry.id   AF-A0A7Y5IWN4-F1
#
_cell.length_a   1.000
_cell.length_b   1.000
_cell.length_c   1.000
_cell.angle_alpha   90.00
_cell.angle_beta   90.00
_cell.angle_gamma   90.00
#
_symmetry.space_group_name_H-M   'P 1'
#
loop_
_entity.id
_entity.type
_entity.pdbx_description
1 polymer ?
#
loop_
_entity_poly.entity_id
_entity_poly.type
_entity_poly.pdbx_seq_one_letter_code
_entity_poly.pdbx_strand_id
1 'polypeptide(L)'
;HWVEFARSLIDSGEIEAAEETVEKALGQHPSEARLWFLRAALHKERGRADRSLADLERAVELSPRYKEALFALGVERLEQGYVEEALPPLGDVVALDPQHLEGWRHYAIAHTRARNWEEALDSWRKVRGLDPEDPQAAQNIPRISQFLGAPASPGTPAHKGGR
;
A
#
# COMPACT_ATOMS: atom_id res chain seq x y z
N HIS A 1 1.26 -27.92 7.73
CA HIS A 1 1.76 -26.59 7.39
C HIS A 1 0.85 -25.55 8.04
N TRP A 2 1.35 -24.80 9.04
CA TRP A 2 0.54 -23.83 9.79
C TRP A 2 -0.09 -22.75 8.88
N VAL A 3 0.69 -22.22 7.94
CA VAL A 3 0.25 -21.17 6.99
C VAL A 3 -0.94 -21.66 6.14
N GLU A 4 -0.80 -22.81 5.48
CA GLU A 4 -1.85 -23.35 4.62
C GLU A 4 -3.12 -23.69 5.40
N PHE A 5 -2.97 -24.19 6.62
CA PHE A 5 -4.12 -24.52 7.45
C PHE A 5 -4.86 -23.26 7.92
N ALA A 6 -4.13 -22.26 8.42
CA ALA A 6 -4.72 -20.97 8.78
C ALA A 6 -5.40 -20.27 7.59
N ARG A 7 -4.78 -20.32 6.41
CA ARG A 7 -5.34 -19.77 5.17
C ARG A 7 -6.64 -20.46 4.78
N SER A 8 -6.68 -21.79 4.83
CA SER A 8 -7.89 -22.56 4.54
C SER A 8 -9.05 -22.22 5.47
N LEU A 9 -8.77 -21.94 6.75
CA LEU A 9 -9.79 -21.51 7.71
C LEU A 9 -10.33 -20.12 7.39
N ILE A 10 -9.44 -19.18 7.02
CA ILE A 10 -9.82 -17.83 6.56
C ILE A 10 -10.72 -17.92 5.33
N ASP A 11 -10.31 -18.70 4.33
CA ASP A 11 -11.05 -18.86 3.06
C ASP A 11 -12.43 -19.50 3.28
N SER A 12 -12.56 -20.32 4.34
CA SER A 12 -13.83 -20.97 4.73
C SER A 12 -14.70 -20.10 5.66
N GLY A 13 -14.21 -18.92 6.06
CA GLY A 13 -14.91 -18.02 6.99
C GLY A 13 -14.87 -18.46 8.45
N GLU A 14 -14.04 -19.45 8.81
CA GLU A 14 -13.85 -19.94 10.18
C GLU A 14 -12.87 -19.02 10.94
N ILE A 15 -13.26 -17.74 11.10
CA ILE A 15 -12.38 -16.67 11.57
C ILE A 15 -11.84 -16.94 12.98
N GLU A 16 -12.65 -17.42 13.92
CA GLU A 16 -12.22 -17.73 15.29
C GLU A 16 -11.17 -18.86 15.31
N ALA A 17 -11.39 -19.92 14.52
CA ALA A 17 -10.45 -21.03 14.42
C ALA A 17 -9.14 -20.60 13.74
N ALA A 18 -9.23 -19.72 12.75
CA ALA A 18 -8.07 -19.14 12.10
C ALA A 18 -7.24 -18.30 13.09
N GLU A 19 -7.87 -17.46 13.92
CA GLU A 19 -7.19 -16.67 14.94
C GLU A 19 -6.42 -17.55 15.93
N GLU A 20 -7.06 -18.58 16.49
CA GLU A 20 -6.41 -19.52 17.41
C GLU A 20 -5.24 -20.27 16.74
N THR A 21 -5.43 -20.68 15.48
CA THR A 21 -4.40 -21.37 14.71
C THR A 21 -3.20 -20.48 14.44
N VAL A 22 -3.43 -19.23 14.03
CA VAL A 22 -2.37 -18.26 13.76
C VAL A 22 -1.62 -17.90 15.05
N GLU A 23 -2.31 -17.73 16.17
CA GLU A 23 -1.68 -17.45 17.46
C GLU A 23 -0.76 -18.60 17.91
N LYS A 24 -1.24 -19.84 17.86
CA LYS A 24 -0.42 -21.04 18.16
C LYS A 24 0.77 -21.16 17.23
N ALA A 25 0.59 -20.88 15.94
CA ALA A 25 1.64 -20.95 14.95
C ALA A 25 2.71 -19.88 15.18
N LEU A 26 2.32 -18.65 15.51
CA LEU A 26 3.26 -17.56 15.83
C LEU A 26 4.06 -17.83 17.11
N GLY A 27 3.46 -18.50 18.10
CA GLY A 27 4.17 -18.94 19.31
C GLY A 27 5.31 -19.94 19.02
N GLN A 28 5.20 -20.72 17.93
CA GLN A 28 6.20 -21.71 17.53
C GLN A 28 7.15 -21.20 16.44
N HIS A 29 6.65 -20.33 15.55
CA HIS A 29 7.34 -19.84 14.36
C HIS A 29 7.25 -18.31 14.25
N PRO A 30 7.78 -17.54 15.22
CA PRO A 30 7.63 -16.08 15.25
C PRO A 30 8.38 -15.35 14.13
N SER A 31 9.28 -16.02 13.40
CA SER A 31 10.01 -15.46 12.26
C SER A 31 9.35 -15.73 10.90
N GLU A 32 8.23 -16.46 10.86
CA GLU A 32 7.52 -16.74 9.61
C GLU A 32 6.62 -15.58 9.21
N ALA A 33 7.09 -14.74 8.28
CA ALA A 33 6.40 -13.53 7.82
C ALA A 33 4.96 -13.78 7.36
N ARG A 34 4.66 -14.93 6.75
CA ARG A 34 3.30 -15.24 6.29
C ARG A 34 2.30 -15.38 7.42
N LEU A 35 2.71 -15.82 8.61
CA LEU A 35 1.81 -15.92 9.75
C LEU A 35 1.41 -14.54 10.28
N TRP A 36 2.34 -13.59 10.29
CA TRP A 36 2.05 -12.19 10.62
C TRP A 36 1.09 -11.56 9.61
N PHE A 37 1.32 -11.78 8.31
CA PHE A 37 0.40 -11.33 7.26
C PHE A 37 -1.01 -11.92 7.41
N LEU A 38 -1.14 -13.21 7.74
CA LEU A 38 -2.44 -13.84 7.99
C LEU A 38 -3.13 -13.24 9.22
N ARG A 39 -2.39 -12.95 10.30
CA ARG A 39 -2.96 -12.26 11.47
C ARG A 39 -3.41 -10.85 11.15
N ALA A 40 -2.64 -10.12 10.34
CA ALA A 40 -3.03 -8.80 9.86
C ALA A 40 -4.36 -8.85 9.11
N ALA A 41 -4.53 -9.79 8.18
CA ALA A 41 -5.79 -9.97 7.46
C ALA A 41 -6.99 -10.22 8.40
N LEU A 42 -6.80 -11.07 9.42
CA LEU A 42 -7.81 -11.31 10.47
C LEU A 42 -8.10 -10.05 11.33
N HIS A 43 -7.09 -9.21 11.57
CA HIS A 43 -7.28 -7.94 12.24
C HIS A 43 -8.02 -6.92 11.37
N LYS A 44 -7.71 -6.83 10.08
CA LYS A 44 -8.41 -5.99 9.11
C LYS A 44 -9.88 -6.35 8.99
N GLU A 45 -10.20 -7.64 8.86
CA GLU A 45 -11.60 -8.14 8.78
C GLU A 45 -12.43 -7.76 10.01
N ARG A 46 -11.79 -7.67 11.18
CA ARG A 46 -12.43 -7.28 12.44
C ARG A 46 -12.40 -5.77 12.71
N GLY A 47 -11.98 -4.96 11.75
CA GLY A 47 -11.87 -3.51 11.88
C GLY A 47 -10.78 -3.04 12.85
N ARG A 48 -9.79 -3.89 13.16
CA ARG A 48 -8.69 -3.58 14.09
C ARG A 48 -7.47 -3.09 13.30
N ALA A 49 -7.63 -1.94 12.64
CA ALA A 49 -6.65 -1.40 11.70
C ALA A 49 -5.24 -1.22 12.32
N ASP A 50 -5.14 -0.63 13.52
CA ASP A 50 -3.84 -0.43 14.19
C ASP A 50 -3.07 -1.74 14.42
N ARG A 51 -3.78 -2.82 14.73
CA ARG A 51 -3.16 -4.14 14.92
C ARG A 51 -2.78 -4.78 13.59
N SER A 52 -3.60 -4.59 12.56
CA SER A 52 -3.29 -5.04 11.21
C SER A 52 -2.00 -4.37 10.70
N LEU A 53 -1.89 -3.05 10.82
CA LEU A 53 -0.69 -2.29 10.46
C LEU A 53 0.56 -2.80 11.18
N ALA A 54 0.50 -3.00 12.50
CA ALA A 54 1.63 -3.51 13.26
C ALA A 54 2.08 -4.92 12.78
N ASP A 55 1.12 -5.78 12.44
CA ASP A 55 1.41 -7.12 11.93
C ASP A 55 1.96 -7.10 10.50
N LEU A 56 1.47 -6.20 9.64
CA LEU A 56 1.99 -5.98 8.30
C LEU A 56 3.42 -5.45 8.33
N GLU A 57 3.71 -4.49 9.20
CA GLU A 57 5.06 -3.97 9.44
C GLU A 57 5.99 -5.09 9.86
N ARG A 58 5.55 -5.96 10.78
CA ARG A 58 6.36 -7.12 11.21
C ARG A 58 6.56 -8.13 10.08
N ALA A 59 5.55 -8.38 9.24
CA ALA A 59 5.67 -9.25 8.09
C ALA A 59 6.70 -8.73 7.08
N VAL A 60 6.68 -7.41 6.81
CA VAL A 60 7.64 -6.74 5.92
C VAL A 60 9.05 -6.70 6.51
N GLU A 61 9.19 -6.47 7.82
CA GLU A 61 10.49 -6.53 8.51
C GLU A 61 11.15 -7.92 8.36
N LEU A 62 10.36 -8.98 8.54
CA LEU A 62 10.83 -10.37 8.41
C LEU A 62 11.08 -10.78 6.96
N SER A 63 10.32 -10.22 6.01
CA SER A 63 10.47 -10.49 4.58
C SER A 63 10.25 -9.21 3.76
N PRO A 64 11.32 -8.42 3.55
CA PRO A 64 11.23 -7.11 2.88
C PRO A 64 10.77 -7.16 1.42
N ARG A 65 10.73 -8.35 0.81
CA ARG A 65 10.26 -8.56 -0.57
C ARG A 65 8.91 -9.26 -0.62
N TYR A 66 8.19 -9.35 0.51
CA TYR A 66 6.86 -9.96 0.54
C TYR A 66 5.83 -9.00 -0.05
N LYS A 67 5.63 -9.12 -1.37
CA LYS A 67 4.82 -8.19 -2.18
C LYS A 67 3.40 -8.00 -1.63
N GLU A 68 2.74 -9.06 -1.19
CA GLU A 68 1.38 -9.01 -0.66
C GLU A 68 1.31 -8.23 0.66
N ALA A 69 2.29 -8.40 1.54
CA ALA A 69 2.36 -7.65 2.79
C ALA A 69 2.71 -6.16 2.55
N LEU A 70 3.63 -5.87 1.64
CA LEU A 70 3.95 -4.51 1.21
C LEU A 70 2.71 -3.81 0.62
N PHE A 71 2.01 -4.48 -0.29
CA PHE A 71 0.81 -3.94 -0.91
C PHE A 71 -0.27 -3.67 0.14
N ALA A 72 -0.58 -4.63 1.01
CA ALA A 72 -1.55 -4.45 2.08
C ALA A 72 -1.16 -3.31 3.03
N LEU A 73 0.11 -3.19 3.42
CA LEU A 73 0.63 -2.13 4.28
C LEU A 73 0.44 -0.75 3.65
N GLY A 74 0.80 -0.61 2.38
CA GLY A 74 0.65 0.63 1.64
C GLY A 74 -0.81 1.06 1.47
N VAL A 75 -1.69 0.13 1.10
CA VAL A 75 -3.12 0.39 0.94
C VAL A 75 -3.75 0.78 2.27
N GLU A 76 -3.48 0.03 3.35
CA GLU A 76 -4.09 0.31 4.65
C GLU A 76 -3.61 1.66 5.23
N ARG A 77 -2.33 2.02 5.03
CA ARG A 77 -1.83 3.36 5.37
C ARG A 77 -2.56 4.47 4.61
N LEU A 78 -2.84 4.28 3.31
CA LEU A 78 -3.66 5.25 2.55
C LEU A 78 -5.11 5.34 3.07
N GLU A 79 -5.69 4.21 3.46
CA GLU A 79 -7.04 4.16 4.04
C GLU A 79 -7.09 4.96 5.37
N GLN A 80 -6.04 4.88 6.17
CA GLN A 80 -5.90 5.63 7.43
C GLN A 80 -5.41 7.09 7.26
N GLY A 81 -5.07 7.51 6.05
CA GLY A 81 -4.59 8.87 5.76
C GLY A 81 -3.10 9.10 6.01
N TYR A 82 -2.33 8.05 6.31
CA TYR A 82 -0.87 8.06 6.39
C TYR A 82 -0.25 8.05 4.98
N VAL A 83 -0.45 9.16 4.27
CA VAL A 83 -0.14 9.25 2.83
C VAL A 83 1.35 9.12 2.54
N GLU A 84 2.20 9.78 3.32
CA GLU A 84 3.66 9.73 3.12
C GLU A 84 4.22 8.35 3.48
N GLU A 85 3.70 7.73 4.54
CA GLU A 85 4.12 6.41 4.99
C GLU A 85 3.67 5.28 4.05
N ALA A 86 2.66 5.53 3.21
CA ALA A 86 2.20 4.59 2.20
C ALA A 86 3.11 4.55 0.95
N LEU A 87 3.84 5.62 0.66
CA LEU A 87 4.66 5.73 -0.55
C LEU A 87 5.77 4.67 -0.61
N PRO A 88 6.60 4.43 0.42
CA PRO A 88 7.66 3.42 0.36
C PRO A 88 7.16 2.01 0.06
N PRO A 89 6.19 1.42 0.81
CA PRO A 89 5.76 0.05 0.54
C PRO A 89 5.06 -0.11 -0.82
N LEU A 90 4.32 0.90 -1.30
CA LEU A 90 3.73 0.88 -2.64
C LEU A 90 4.79 1.00 -3.74
N GLY A 91 5.82 1.83 -3.51
CA GLY A 91 7.00 1.93 -4.36
C GLY A 91 7.74 0.60 -4.49
N ASP A 92 7.92 -0.10 -3.37
CA ASP A 92 8.53 -1.43 -3.37
C ASP A 92 7.70 -2.44 -4.16
N VAL A 93 6.37 -2.40 -4.08
CA VAL A 93 5.48 -3.27 -4.88
C VAL A 93 5.71 -3.07 -6.38
N VAL A 94 5.71 -1.83 -6.86
CA VAL A 94 5.88 -1.54 -8.30
C VAL A 94 7.31 -1.74 -8.78
N ALA A 95 8.30 -1.67 -7.89
CA ALA A 95 9.68 -2.03 -8.19
C ALA A 95 9.87 -3.55 -8.28
N LEU A 96 9.23 -4.32 -7.40
CA LEU A 96 9.26 -5.79 -7.41
C LEU A 96 8.47 -6.38 -8.57
N ASP A 97 7.35 -5.76 -8.93
CA ASP A 97 6.47 -6.19 -10.01
C ASP A 97 5.99 -4.99 -10.84
N PRO A 98 6.76 -4.60 -11.86
CA PRO A 98 6.41 -3.46 -12.72
C PRO A 98 5.11 -3.65 -13.52
N GLN A 99 4.55 -4.87 -13.58
CA GLN A 99 3.29 -5.18 -14.26
C GLN A 99 2.09 -5.20 -13.29
N HIS A 100 2.32 -4.93 -11.99
CA HIS A 100 1.27 -4.92 -10.98
C HIS A 100 0.38 -3.69 -11.09
N LEU A 101 -0.67 -3.77 -11.93
CA LEU A 101 -1.60 -2.68 -12.22
C LEU A 101 -2.16 -2.01 -10.96
N GLU A 102 -2.64 -2.80 -10.00
CA GLU A 102 -3.25 -2.28 -8.76
C GLU A 102 -2.22 -1.57 -7.85
N GLY A 103 -0.96 -1.97 -7.97
CA GLY A 103 0.16 -1.36 -7.23
C GLY A 103 0.46 0.01 -7.79
N TRP A 104 0.54 0.12 -9.12
CA TRP A 104 0.67 1.40 -9.81
C TRP A 104 -0.52 2.33 -9.55
N ARG A 105 -1.76 1.82 -9.49
CA ARG A 105 -2.94 2.62 -9.12
C ARG A 105 -2.79 3.23 -7.73
N HIS A 106 -2.53 2.40 -6.72
CA HIS A 106 -2.41 2.88 -5.35
C HIS A 106 -1.20 3.79 -5.16
N TYR A 107 -0.08 3.51 -5.84
CA TYR A 107 1.09 4.39 -5.83
C TYR A 107 0.80 5.76 -6.47
N ALA A 108 0.07 5.78 -7.59
CA ALA A 108 -0.38 7.02 -8.22
C ALA A 108 -1.36 7.80 -7.32
N ILE A 109 -2.28 7.11 -6.64
CA ILE A 109 -3.19 7.71 -5.64
C ILE A 109 -2.40 8.33 -4.49
N ALA A 110 -1.39 7.62 -3.96
CA ALA A 110 -0.53 8.11 -2.89
C ALA A 110 0.18 9.41 -3.29
N HIS A 111 0.85 9.43 -4.46
CA HIS A 111 1.50 10.63 -4.98
C HIS A 111 0.51 11.77 -5.25
N THR A 112 -0.69 11.46 -5.75
CA THR A 112 -1.75 12.46 -5.99
C THR A 112 -2.19 13.11 -4.67
N ARG A 113 -2.36 12.33 -3.61
CA ARG A 113 -2.73 12.83 -2.27
C ARG A 113 -1.60 13.60 -1.61
N ALA A 114 -0.35 13.18 -1.81
CA ALA A 114 0.85 13.87 -1.37
C ALA A 114 1.14 15.17 -2.14
N ARG A 115 0.45 15.39 -3.27
CA ARG A 115 0.68 16.51 -4.22
C ARG A 115 2.05 16.45 -4.90
N ASN A 116 2.61 15.24 -5.01
CA ASN A 116 3.80 14.94 -5.80
C ASN A 116 3.37 14.79 -7.26
N TRP A 117 3.08 15.92 -7.92
CA TRP A 117 2.34 15.96 -9.18
C TRP A 117 3.08 15.30 -10.35
N GLU A 118 4.40 15.42 -10.40
CA GLU A 118 5.21 14.81 -11.47
C GLU A 118 5.19 13.28 -11.35
N GLU A 119 5.46 12.77 -10.15
CA GLU A 119 5.46 11.34 -9.86
C GLU A 119 4.05 10.73 -9.96
N ALA A 120 3.02 11.48 -9.55
CA ALA A 120 1.63 11.08 -9.72
C ALA A 120 1.30 10.92 -11.21
N LEU A 121 1.68 11.89 -12.04
CA LEU A 121 1.42 11.86 -13.48
C LEU A 121 2.12 10.67 -14.15
N ASP A 122 3.39 10.44 -13.81
CA ASP A 122 4.15 9.32 -14.35
C ASP A 122 3.57 7.97 -13.91
N SER A 123 3.16 7.85 -12.64
CA SER A 123 2.50 6.65 -12.13
C SER A 123 1.15 6.41 -12.81
N TRP A 124 0.33 7.45 -13.01
CA TRP A 124 -0.93 7.32 -13.76
C TRP A 124 -0.71 6.96 -15.24
N ARG A 125 0.37 7.46 -15.86
CA ARG A 125 0.75 7.03 -17.22
C ARG A 125 1.18 5.56 -17.26
N LYS A 126 1.83 5.05 -16.21
CA LYS A 126 2.10 3.60 -16.08
C LYS A 126 0.80 2.81 -15.99
N VAL A 127 -0.16 3.24 -15.17
CA VAL A 127 -1.51 2.63 -15.12
C VAL A 127 -2.14 2.63 -16.52
N ARG A 128 -2.15 3.76 -17.22
CA ARG A 128 -2.69 3.86 -18.60
C ARG A 128 -1.98 2.96 -19.60
N GLY A 129 -0.67 2.76 -19.44
CA GLY A 129 0.10 1.86 -20.31
C GLY A 129 -0.22 0.39 -20.10
N LEU A 130 -0.55 0.00 -18.86
CA LEU A 130 -0.95 -1.37 -18.50
C LEU A 130 -2.44 -1.63 -18.80
N ASP A 131 -3.29 -0.63 -18.56
CA ASP A 131 -4.72 -0.65 -18.84
C ASP A 131 -5.13 0.66 -19.56
N PRO A 132 -5.20 0.63 -20.90
CA PRO A 132 -5.62 1.76 -21.72
C PRO A 132 -7.01 2.30 -21.41
N GLU A 133 -7.90 1.53 -20.78
CA GLU A 133 -9.28 1.92 -20.48
C GLU A 133 -9.49 2.29 -19.00
N ASP A 134 -8.41 2.35 -18.21
CA ASP A 134 -8.50 2.62 -16.78
C ASP A 134 -9.18 3.98 -16.49
N PRO A 135 -10.34 4.00 -15.82
CA PRO A 135 -11.11 5.23 -15.64
C PRO A 135 -10.41 6.24 -14.72
N GLN A 136 -9.64 5.78 -13.73
CA GLN A 136 -8.93 6.66 -12.81
C GLN A 136 -7.77 7.37 -13.51
N ALA A 137 -7.00 6.65 -14.34
CA ALA A 137 -5.98 7.27 -15.17
C ALA A 137 -6.58 8.28 -16.16
N ALA A 138 -7.79 8.02 -16.69
CA ALA A 138 -8.47 8.88 -17.67
C ALA A 138 -8.79 10.24 -17.05
N GLN A 139 -9.25 10.17 -15.80
CA GLN A 139 -9.64 11.33 -15.02
C GLN A 139 -8.43 12.10 -14.49
N ASN A 140 -7.41 11.40 -13.98
CA ASN A 140 -6.30 12.04 -13.26
C ASN A 140 -5.22 12.62 -14.18
N ILE A 141 -4.88 11.97 -15.31
CA ILE A 141 -3.80 12.45 -16.21
C ILE A 141 -4.06 13.88 -16.72
N PRO A 142 -5.23 14.20 -17.32
CA PRO A 142 -5.49 15.56 -17.82
C PRO A 142 -5.54 16.59 -16.69
N ARG A 143 -6.16 16.22 -15.56
CA ARG A 143 -6.28 17.07 -14.37
C ARG A 143 -4.90 17.46 -13.82
N ILE A 144 -4.02 16.50 -13.61
CA ILE A 144 -2.66 16.75 -13.11
C ILE A 144 -1.83 17.51 -14.15
N SER A 145 -1.96 17.18 -15.43
CA SER A 145 -1.27 17.89 -16.51
C SER A 145 -1.65 19.39 -16.56
N GLN A 146 -2.90 19.73 -16.26
CA GLN A 146 -3.33 21.13 -16.15
C GLN A 146 -2.66 21.86 -14.98
N PHE A 147 -2.50 21.19 -13.82
CA PHE A 147 -1.80 21.78 -12.68
C PHE A 147 -0.32 22.03 -12.96
N LEU A 148 0.35 21.13 -13.68
CA LEU A 148 1.76 21.28 -14.08
C LEU A 148 1.96 22.27 -15.23
N GLY A 149 1.00 22.35 -16.16
CA GLY A 149 1.05 23.26 -17.32
C GLY A 149 0.55 24.68 -17.04
N ALA A 150 -0.08 24.92 -15.89
CA ALA A 150 -0.44 26.28 -15.48
C ALA A 150 0.85 27.07 -15.17
N PRO A 151 1.01 28.30 -15.70
CA PRO A 151 2.13 29.14 -15.30
C PRO A 151 2.08 29.32 -13.78
N ALA A 152 3.19 29.08 -13.08
CA ALA A 152 3.27 29.34 -11.65
C ALA A 152 2.74 30.75 -11.37
N SER A 153 1.64 30.85 -10.62
CA SER A 153 1.16 32.15 -10.15
C SER A 153 2.32 32.87 -9.47
N PRO A 154 2.61 34.14 -9.81
CA PRO A 154 3.70 34.84 -9.17
C PRO A 154 3.29 35.14 -7.73
N GLY A 155 3.84 34.42 -6.75
CA GLY A 155 3.79 34.87 -5.36
C GLY A 155 3.71 33.79 -4.29
N THR A 156 4.88 33.34 -3.85
CA THR A 156 5.23 33.45 -2.42
C THR A 156 6.70 33.83 -2.35
N PRO A 157 7.08 34.98 -1.75
CA PRO A 157 8.49 35.32 -1.66
C PRO A 157 9.18 34.28 -0.78
N ALA A 158 10.29 33.72 -1.30
CA ALA A 158 11.21 32.93 -0.53
C ALA A 158 11.56 33.68 0.76
N HIS A 159 11.25 33.08 1.90
CA HIS A 159 11.71 33.56 3.20
C HIS A 159 13.24 33.45 3.19
N LYS A 160 13.92 34.52 2.78
CA LYS A 160 15.35 34.66 2.99
C LYS A 160 15.56 34.75 4.50
N GLY A 161 15.93 33.64 5.11
CA GLY A 161 16.52 33.61 6.44
C GLY A 161 17.81 34.43 6.40
N GLY A 162 17.75 35.65 6.92
CA GLY A 162 18.89 36.52 7.12
C GLY A 162 19.30 36.47 8.59
N ARG A 163 20.51 35.93 8.80
CA ARG A 163 21.42 35.99 9.96
C ARG A 163 20.89 35.56 11.33
#